data_AF-A0A2T4HCD2-F1
#
_entry.id   AF-A0A2T4HCD2-F1
#
_cell.length_a   1.000
_cell.length_b   1.000
_cell.length_c   1.000
_cell.angle_alpha   90.00
_cell.angle_beta   90.00
_cell.angle_gamma   90.00
#
_symmetry.space_group_name_H-M   'P 1'
#
loop_
_entity.id
_entity.type
_entity.pdbx_description
1 polymer ?
#
loop_
_entity_poly.entity_id
_entity_poly.type
_entity_poly.pdbx_seq_one_letter_code
_entity_poly.pdbx_strand_id
1 'polypeptide(L)'
;MRARISGDINQDSARQLAVALWSWDVCQNCKEQKRVQCNDQDCPSGRITQIQRYLQFYEAVVSIYMGATSMSTRKVTNYSDIFAIISILKANPDATLSELRRLASSNTSTNTQDTHDNSEADSVALGVKAMLMIDPSIIDSSSDRLERGTFRLHWKEDVPLSKYIQDSFPTHNHNVLSYNNSELFADMKSQLKAINLKRRLKITIRATSDIRNHLLFDRRNRILEIYHYTSFLKEQLRVTRDVGDCVLPRQLVLEILDSLQGPLFPLSDAKSKKLLRSLITKCNFDPDIINFEFSSVRRVGEESVPYVYLADRLATLYDELQNPQPRSRFQRLIQRKSSTRHMMMATLIGVVFAILLGMVSLGVSSYQTWISYQAWKHPVEPH
;
A
#
# COMPACT_ATOMS: atom_id res chain seq x y z
N MET A 1 39.57 -1.86 -0.03
CA MET A 1 38.99 -3.01 0.71
C MET A 1 37.54 -3.15 0.28
N ARG A 2 37.17 -4.26 -0.38
CA ARG A 2 35.76 -4.53 -0.71
C ARG A 2 35.04 -4.97 0.57
N ALA A 3 34.03 -4.22 1.00
CA ALA A 3 33.26 -4.56 2.18
C ALA A 3 32.43 -5.83 1.89
N ARG A 4 32.64 -6.89 2.67
CA ARG A 4 31.74 -8.05 2.66
C ARG A 4 30.36 -7.59 3.16
N ILE A 5 29.28 -8.16 2.60
CA ILE A 5 27.93 -8.00 3.15
C ILE A 5 27.92 -8.74 4.51
N SER A 6 28.22 -8.00 5.57
CA SER A 6 28.33 -8.49 6.94
C SER A 6 28.18 -7.30 7.89
N GLY A 7 26.94 -6.98 8.26
CA GLY A 7 26.59 -5.88 9.17
C GLY A 7 25.85 -4.72 8.50
N ASP A 8 25.44 -3.75 9.32
CA ASP A 8 24.74 -2.52 8.93
C ASP A 8 25.46 -1.80 7.78
N ILE A 9 24.69 -1.25 6.84
CA ILE A 9 25.21 -0.50 5.70
C ILE A 9 25.97 0.71 6.24
N ASN A 10 27.29 0.71 6.04
CA ASN A 10 28.09 1.87 6.40
C ASN A 10 27.73 3.07 5.52
N GLN A 11 28.05 4.27 6.00
CA GLN A 11 27.69 5.52 5.31
C GLN A 11 28.23 5.58 3.87
N ASP A 12 29.39 4.98 3.61
CA ASP A 12 29.98 4.96 2.27
C ASP A 12 29.24 4.04 1.31
N SER A 13 28.83 2.85 1.76
CA SER A 13 28.01 1.93 0.96
C SER A 13 26.62 2.51 0.71
N ALA A 14 26.07 3.27 1.67
CA ALA A 14 24.83 4.01 1.49
C ALA A 14 24.97 5.12 0.42
N ARG A 15 26.09 5.86 0.41
CA ARG A 15 26.40 6.84 -0.65
C ARG A 15 26.51 6.16 -2.01
N GLN A 16 27.26 5.06 -2.11
CA GLN A 16 27.42 4.33 -3.37
C GLN A 16 26.11 3.75 -3.89
N LEU A 17 25.25 3.24 -2.98
CA LEU A 17 23.91 2.80 -3.33
C LEU A 17 23.07 3.95 -3.88
N ALA A 18 23.10 5.12 -3.23
CA ALA A 18 22.39 6.30 -3.70
C ALA A 18 22.91 6.79 -5.07
N VAL A 19 24.22 6.70 -5.31
CA VAL A 19 24.82 6.96 -6.64
C VAL A 19 24.31 5.95 -7.68
N ALA A 20 24.27 4.66 -7.36
CA ALA A 20 23.79 3.63 -8.29
C ALA A 20 22.30 3.80 -8.65
N LEU A 21 21.46 4.04 -7.63
CA LEU A 21 20.01 4.20 -7.79
C LEU A 21 19.67 5.52 -8.47
N TRP A 22 20.16 6.63 -7.91
CA TRP A 22 19.71 7.97 -8.22
C TRP A 22 20.75 8.84 -8.90
N SER A 23 21.90 8.29 -9.30
CA SER A 23 22.93 9.03 -10.03
C SER A 23 23.35 10.32 -9.29
N TRP A 24 23.37 10.28 -7.95
CA TRP A 24 23.76 11.41 -7.12
C TRP A 24 25.13 11.95 -7.51
N ASP A 25 25.23 13.24 -7.84
CA ASP A 25 26.52 13.89 -8.01
C ASP A 25 27.05 14.36 -6.66
N VAL A 26 27.88 13.53 -6.06
CA VAL A 26 28.50 13.80 -4.76
C VAL A 26 29.76 14.65 -4.91
N CYS A 27 29.94 15.66 -4.06
CA CYS A 27 31.11 16.54 -4.12
C CYS A 27 32.43 15.78 -3.85
N GLN A 28 33.57 16.35 -4.27
CA GLN A 28 34.87 15.69 -4.14
C GLN A 28 35.21 15.31 -2.69
N ASN A 29 34.84 16.14 -1.71
CA ASN A 29 35.05 15.82 -0.29
C ASN A 29 34.30 14.57 0.17
N CYS A 30 33.12 14.29 -0.41
CA CYS A 30 32.36 13.08 -0.14
C CYS A 30 32.90 11.88 -0.93
N LYS A 31 33.43 12.10 -2.14
CA LYS A 31 34.12 11.08 -2.94
C LYS A 31 35.39 10.59 -2.25
N GLU A 32 36.18 11.51 -1.70
CA GLU A 32 37.44 11.25 -1.02
C GLU A 32 37.28 10.81 0.45
N GLN A 33 36.04 10.65 0.94
CA GLN A 33 35.72 10.18 2.30
C GLN A 33 36.33 11.05 3.43
N LYS A 34 36.71 12.30 3.13
CA LYS A 34 37.42 13.17 4.07
C LYS A 34 36.54 13.71 5.21
N ARG A 35 35.21 13.65 5.09
CA ARG A 35 34.26 14.14 6.11
C ARG A 35 33.05 13.23 6.32
N VAL A 36 32.66 13.08 7.59
CA VAL A 36 31.45 12.37 8.02
C VAL A 36 30.18 13.14 7.64
N GLN A 37 30.22 14.47 7.70
CA GLN A 37 29.12 15.36 7.28
C GLN A 37 29.55 16.28 6.14
N CYS A 38 28.70 16.34 5.11
CA CYS A 38 28.86 17.26 4.00
C CYS A 38 28.17 18.57 4.33
N ASN A 39 28.91 19.68 4.28
CA ASN A 39 28.37 21.03 4.51
C ASN A 39 28.10 21.78 3.19
N ASP A 40 28.29 21.11 2.06
CA ASP A 40 28.01 21.66 0.74
C ASP A 40 26.49 21.60 0.50
N GLN A 41 25.88 22.76 0.25
CA GLN A 41 24.43 22.89 0.10
C GLN A 41 23.90 22.15 -1.13
N ASP A 42 24.73 22.01 -2.16
CA ASP A 42 24.33 21.36 -3.41
C ASP A 42 24.63 19.86 -3.40
N CYS A 43 25.38 19.36 -2.42
CA CYS A 43 25.73 17.96 -2.34
C CYS A 43 24.57 17.12 -1.76
N PRO A 44 24.06 16.11 -2.49
CA PRO A 44 22.94 15.29 -2.03
C PRO A 44 23.30 14.39 -0.86
N SER A 45 24.59 14.23 -0.53
CA SER A 45 25.07 13.40 0.58
C SER A 45 24.47 13.78 1.94
N GLY A 46 24.05 15.02 2.13
CA GLY A 46 23.34 15.45 3.35
C GLY A 46 21.98 14.77 3.54
N ARG A 47 21.34 14.29 2.46
CA ARG A 47 20.02 13.66 2.48
C ARG A 47 20.05 12.17 2.84
N ILE A 48 21.22 11.58 3.10
CA ILE A 48 21.31 10.17 3.52
C ILE A 48 20.47 9.88 4.77
N THR A 49 20.40 10.84 5.69
CA THR A 49 19.58 10.72 6.90
C THR A 49 18.08 10.67 6.57
N GLN A 50 17.64 11.31 5.50
CA GLN A 50 16.24 11.33 5.06
C GLN A 50 15.82 9.99 4.44
N ILE A 51 16.73 9.29 3.77
CA ILE A 51 16.46 7.96 3.15
C ILE A 51 16.72 6.78 4.10
N GLN A 52 16.93 7.02 5.40
CA GLN A 52 17.27 5.98 6.36
C GLN A 52 16.27 4.81 6.38
N ARG A 53 14.97 5.10 6.21
CA ARG A 53 13.94 4.05 6.17
C ARG A 53 14.12 3.14 4.96
N TYR A 54 14.48 3.70 3.81
CA TYR A 54 14.81 2.92 2.61
C TYR A 54 16.06 2.08 2.81
N LEU A 55 17.11 2.61 3.46
CA LEU A 55 18.34 1.85 3.74
C LEU A 55 18.05 0.61 4.61
N GLN A 56 17.19 0.74 5.61
CA GLN A 56 16.74 -0.41 6.42
C GLN A 56 15.96 -1.44 5.60
N PHE A 57 15.13 -0.99 4.66
CA PHE A 57 14.47 -1.89 3.72
C PHE A 57 15.47 -2.63 2.85
N TYR A 58 16.45 -1.91 2.30
CA TYR A 58 17.50 -2.48 1.47
C TYR A 58 18.31 -3.54 2.23
N GLU A 59 18.74 -3.25 3.46
CA GLU A 59 19.43 -4.20 4.33
C GLU A 59 18.59 -5.46 4.58
N ALA A 60 17.30 -5.30 4.86
CA ALA A 60 16.40 -6.44 5.07
C ALA A 60 16.27 -7.30 3.79
N VAL A 61 16.15 -6.66 2.62
CA VAL A 61 16.07 -7.34 1.32
C VAL A 61 17.35 -8.12 1.01
N VAL A 62 18.51 -7.50 1.22
CA VAL A 62 19.81 -8.16 1.05
C VAL A 62 19.97 -9.30 2.06
N SER A 63 19.58 -9.10 3.32
CA SER A 63 19.68 -10.14 4.35
C SER A 63 18.82 -11.36 4.03
N ILE A 64 17.60 -11.16 3.51
CA ILE A 64 16.73 -12.27 3.05
C ILE A 64 17.40 -13.04 1.92
N TYR A 65 17.98 -12.35 0.93
CA TYR A 65 18.70 -12.98 -0.16
C TYR A 65 19.92 -13.77 0.34
N MET A 66 20.69 -13.20 1.25
CA MET A 66 21.87 -13.85 1.84
C MET A 66 21.48 -15.09 2.65
N GLY A 67 20.35 -15.04 3.37
CA GLY A 67 19.82 -16.19 4.11
C GLY A 67 19.26 -17.30 3.21
N ALA A 68 18.70 -16.94 2.05
CA ALA A 68 18.12 -17.89 1.10
C ALA A 68 19.18 -18.56 0.18
N THR A 69 20.40 -18.02 0.09
CA THR A 69 21.44 -18.52 -0.82
C THR A 69 22.62 -19.14 -0.09
N SER A 70 23.09 -20.30 -0.57
CA SER A 70 24.28 -20.95 -0.07
C SER A 70 25.55 -20.16 -0.46
N MET A 71 26.61 -20.21 0.35
CA MET A 71 27.86 -19.49 0.03
C MET A 71 28.52 -19.94 -1.27
N SER A 72 28.31 -21.20 -1.68
CA SER A 72 28.92 -21.79 -2.87
C SER A 72 28.20 -21.43 -4.18
N THR A 73 26.93 -21.05 -4.11
CA THR A 73 26.11 -20.79 -5.30
C THR A 73 25.71 -19.31 -5.44
N ARG A 74 25.98 -18.52 -4.40
CA ARG A 74 25.64 -17.09 -4.31
C ARG A 74 26.36 -16.25 -5.38
N LYS A 75 25.58 -15.69 -6.30
CA LYS A 75 26.05 -14.74 -7.33
C LYS A 75 26.41 -13.34 -6.81
N VAL A 76 25.84 -12.94 -5.68
CA VAL A 76 26.01 -11.60 -5.09
C VAL A 76 26.75 -11.72 -3.76
N THR A 77 28.02 -11.35 -3.73
CA THR A 77 28.91 -11.52 -2.56
C THR A 77 29.16 -10.22 -1.81
N ASN A 78 29.07 -9.09 -2.52
CA ASN A 78 29.39 -7.77 -2.01
C ASN A 78 28.37 -6.73 -2.53
N TYR A 79 28.35 -5.55 -1.91
CA TYR A 79 27.44 -4.48 -2.32
C TYR A 79 27.69 -3.97 -3.75
N SER A 80 28.92 -4.03 -4.24
CA SER A 80 29.26 -3.62 -5.61
C SER A 80 28.62 -4.53 -6.66
N ASP A 81 28.41 -5.81 -6.37
CA ASP A 81 27.69 -6.74 -7.26
C ASP A 81 26.24 -6.27 -7.45
N ILE A 82 25.58 -5.82 -6.38
CA ILE A 82 24.21 -5.26 -6.43
C ILE A 82 24.19 -3.97 -7.26
N PHE A 83 25.17 -3.10 -7.08
CA PHE A 83 25.26 -1.84 -7.83
C PHE A 83 25.49 -2.10 -9.33
N ALA A 84 26.27 -3.12 -9.67
CA ALA A 84 26.45 -3.56 -11.06
C ALA A 84 25.15 -4.08 -11.66
N ILE A 85 24.38 -4.89 -10.91
CA ILE A 85 23.07 -5.37 -11.35
C ILE A 85 22.10 -4.20 -11.57
N ILE A 86 22.02 -3.25 -10.63
CA ILE A 86 21.19 -2.03 -10.77
C ILE A 86 21.60 -1.25 -12.04
N SER A 87 22.90 -1.13 -12.31
CA SER A 87 23.41 -0.45 -13.50
C SER A 87 22.99 -1.16 -14.79
N ILE A 88 23.05 -2.50 -14.82
CA ILE A 88 22.58 -3.32 -15.95
C ILE A 88 21.08 -3.12 -16.18
N LEU A 89 20.27 -3.16 -15.11
CA LEU A 89 18.82 -2.98 -15.17
C LEU A 89 18.44 -1.59 -15.73
N LYS A 90 19.14 -0.54 -15.29
CA LYS A 90 18.91 0.83 -15.79
C LYS A 90 19.32 1.01 -17.24
N ALA A 91 20.41 0.37 -17.66
CA ALA A 91 20.93 0.48 -19.03
C ALA A 91 20.14 -0.34 -20.06
N ASN A 92 19.43 -1.39 -19.62
CA ASN A 92 18.74 -2.34 -20.51
C ASN A 92 17.26 -2.54 -20.08
N PRO A 93 16.42 -1.48 -20.07
CA PRO A 93 15.02 -1.61 -19.67
C PRO A 93 14.21 -2.53 -20.59
N ASP A 94 14.59 -2.64 -21.86
CA ASP A 94 13.87 -3.46 -22.86
C ASP A 94 14.44 -4.88 -22.99
N ALA A 95 15.46 -5.23 -22.21
CA ALA A 95 15.96 -6.59 -22.16
C ALA A 95 14.99 -7.50 -21.36
N THR A 96 14.86 -8.74 -21.83
CA THR A 96 14.06 -9.78 -21.18
C THR A 96 14.71 -10.25 -19.88
N LEU A 97 13.94 -10.91 -19.01
CA LEU A 97 14.47 -11.47 -17.76
C LEU A 97 15.63 -12.45 -18.01
N SER A 98 15.51 -13.30 -19.04
CA SER A 98 16.56 -14.25 -19.42
C SER A 98 17.85 -13.55 -19.88
N GLU A 99 17.74 -12.48 -20.67
CA GLU A 99 18.89 -11.67 -21.09
C GLU A 99 19.55 -10.93 -19.93
N LEU A 100 18.75 -10.34 -19.03
CA LEU A 100 19.24 -9.64 -17.85
C LEU A 100 20.00 -10.58 -16.91
N ARG A 101 19.52 -11.82 -16.73
CA ARG A 101 20.23 -12.85 -15.96
C ARG A 101 21.56 -13.23 -16.59
N ARG A 102 21.60 -13.34 -17.93
CA ARG A 102 22.85 -13.60 -18.67
C ARG A 102 23.84 -12.45 -18.48
N LEU A 103 23.39 -11.20 -18.65
CA LEU A 103 24.23 -10.01 -18.45
C LEU A 103 24.75 -9.90 -17.00
N ALA A 104 23.90 -10.20 -16.02
CA ALA A 104 24.30 -10.21 -14.62
C ALA A 104 25.30 -11.33 -14.29
N SER A 105 25.19 -12.48 -14.95
CA SER A 105 26.07 -13.64 -14.72
C SER A 105 27.45 -13.49 -15.40
N SER A 106 27.53 -12.82 -16.55
CA SER A 106 28.81 -12.61 -17.27
C SER A 106 29.83 -11.77 -16.48
N ASN A 107 29.38 -10.95 -15.52
CA ASN A 107 30.26 -10.18 -14.64
C ASN A 107 30.79 -11.00 -13.45
N THR A 108 30.23 -12.19 -13.20
CA THR A 108 30.63 -13.10 -12.13
C THR A 108 31.36 -14.27 -12.78
N SER A 109 32.64 -14.06 -13.09
CA SER A 109 33.50 -15.07 -13.73
C SER A 109 33.73 -16.27 -12.81
N THR A 110 32.81 -17.24 -12.86
CA THR A 110 33.02 -18.63 -12.47
C THR A 110 32.20 -19.52 -13.41
N ASN A 111 32.92 -20.34 -14.18
CA ASN A 111 32.37 -21.46 -14.95
C ASN A 111 31.65 -22.41 -14.00
N THR A 112 30.33 -22.31 -13.92
CA THR A 112 29.49 -23.42 -13.44
C THR A 112 28.32 -23.58 -14.39
N GLN A 113 28.35 -24.74 -15.02
CA GLN A 113 27.39 -25.27 -15.98
C GLN A 113 25.98 -25.31 -15.38
N ASP A 114 24.99 -25.08 -16.24
CA ASP A 114 23.56 -25.13 -15.98
C ASP A 114 23.13 -26.21 -14.98
N THR A 115 22.57 -25.77 -13.85
CA THR A 115 21.56 -26.54 -13.11
C THR A 115 20.36 -25.64 -12.86
N HIS A 116 19.26 -26.03 -13.50
CA HIS A 116 17.90 -25.50 -13.33
C HIS A 116 17.38 -25.79 -11.92
N ASP A 117 17.95 -25.17 -10.88
CA ASP A 117 17.41 -25.26 -9.53
C ASP A 117 16.42 -24.12 -9.27
N ASN A 118 15.15 -24.50 -9.28
CA ASN A 118 13.96 -23.68 -9.02
C ASN A 118 13.90 -23.02 -7.62
N SER A 119 14.99 -23.02 -6.86
CA SER A 119 15.05 -22.58 -5.46
C SER A 119 16.20 -21.61 -5.16
N GLU A 120 16.93 -21.13 -6.17
CA GLU A 120 17.99 -20.16 -5.93
C GLU A 120 17.41 -18.73 -5.99
N ALA A 121 17.56 -17.96 -4.89
CA ALA A 121 17.09 -16.58 -4.88
C ALA A 121 17.75 -15.81 -6.03
N ASP A 122 16.94 -15.27 -6.93
CA ASP A 122 17.42 -14.64 -8.16
C ASP A 122 18.08 -13.28 -7.86
N SER A 123 19.35 -13.12 -8.25
CA SER A 123 20.10 -11.87 -8.09
C SER A 123 19.49 -10.71 -8.89
N VAL A 124 18.85 -10.99 -10.02
CA VAL A 124 18.13 -9.98 -10.81
C VAL A 124 16.87 -9.52 -10.06
N ALA A 125 16.15 -10.45 -9.43
CA ALA A 125 15.00 -10.13 -8.59
C ALA A 125 15.41 -9.26 -7.39
N LEU A 126 16.57 -9.53 -6.77
CA LEU A 126 17.15 -8.69 -5.73
C LEU A 126 17.40 -7.26 -6.25
N GLY A 127 18.01 -7.13 -7.44
CA GLY A 127 18.27 -5.84 -8.07
C GLY A 127 17.00 -5.03 -8.34
N VAL A 128 15.96 -5.67 -8.90
CA VAL A 128 14.66 -5.03 -9.13
C VAL A 128 13.99 -4.61 -7.81
N LYS A 129 14.05 -5.45 -6.77
CA LYS A 129 13.47 -5.15 -5.46
C LYS A 129 14.17 -3.98 -4.77
N ALA A 130 15.49 -3.89 -4.87
CA ALA A 130 16.25 -2.75 -4.38
C ALA A 130 15.94 -1.49 -5.21
N MET A 131 15.94 -1.60 -6.55
CA MET A 131 15.82 -0.45 -7.44
C MET A 131 14.41 0.15 -7.50
N LEU A 132 13.38 -0.67 -7.48
CA LEU A 132 11.99 -0.26 -7.77
C LEU A 132 11.04 -0.49 -6.61
N MET A 133 11.50 -1.15 -5.53
CA MET A 133 10.65 -1.59 -4.42
C MET A 133 9.44 -2.41 -4.91
N ILE A 134 9.68 -3.28 -5.88
CA ILE A 134 8.73 -4.24 -6.45
C ILE A 134 9.30 -5.64 -6.23
N ASP A 135 8.47 -6.59 -5.82
CA ASP A 135 8.90 -7.99 -5.71
C ASP A 135 8.57 -8.77 -6.98
N PRO A 136 9.55 -9.11 -7.85
CA PRO A 136 9.30 -9.87 -9.08
C PRO A 136 9.30 -11.38 -8.89
N SER A 137 9.64 -11.88 -7.69
CA SER A 137 9.82 -13.31 -7.42
C SER A 137 8.53 -14.10 -7.62
N ILE A 138 8.67 -15.38 -8.03
CA ILE A 138 7.58 -16.35 -8.05
C ILE A 138 7.10 -16.52 -6.61
N ILE A 139 5.82 -16.23 -6.36
CA ILE A 139 5.21 -16.51 -5.06
C ILE A 139 4.42 -17.79 -5.25
N ASP A 140 4.80 -18.82 -4.50
CA ASP A 140 4.00 -20.03 -4.37
C ASP A 140 2.53 -19.66 -4.16
N SER A 141 1.72 -20.24 -5.03
CA SER A 141 0.28 -20.04 -5.18
C SER A 141 -0.46 -20.42 -3.89
N SER A 142 -0.48 -19.52 -2.91
CA SER A 142 -1.43 -19.63 -1.80
C SER A 142 -2.82 -19.21 -2.29
N SER A 143 -3.77 -20.14 -2.20
CA SER A 143 -5.18 -20.00 -2.63
C SER A 143 -5.91 -18.78 -2.04
N ASP A 144 -5.36 -18.15 -0.99
CA ASP A 144 -5.95 -17.02 -0.27
C ASP A 144 -5.68 -15.65 -0.94
N ARG A 145 -5.21 -15.62 -2.20
CA ARG A 145 -4.77 -14.40 -2.90
C ARG A 145 -5.70 -13.91 -4.02
N LEU A 146 -6.40 -14.82 -4.70
CA LEU A 146 -7.48 -14.46 -5.64
C LEU A 146 -8.57 -13.65 -4.92
N GLU A 147 -8.87 -14.02 -3.67
CA GLU A 147 -9.84 -13.31 -2.83
C GLU A 147 -9.36 -11.94 -2.33
N ARG A 148 -8.04 -11.69 -2.33
CA ARG A 148 -7.44 -10.38 -1.98
C ARG A 148 -7.40 -9.40 -3.16
N GLY A 149 -7.82 -9.81 -4.36
CA GLY A 149 -7.69 -9.00 -5.57
C GLY A 149 -6.24 -8.74 -5.98
N THR A 150 -5.28 -9.53 -5.46
CA THR A 150 -3.84 -9.34 -5.71
C THR A 150 -3.36 -10.29 -6.78
N PHE A 151 -3.77 -10.06 -8.02
CA PHE A 151 -3.08 -10.68 -9.15
C PHE A 151 -1.67 -10.06 -9.22
N ARG A 152 -0.67 -10.75 -8.67
CA ARG A 152 0.72 -10.36 -8.92
C ARG A 152 1.09 -10.94 -10.27
N LEU A 153 1.36 -10.07 -11.21
CA LEU A 153 2.00 -10.48 -12.45
C LEU A 153 3.36 -11.07 -12.08
N HIS A 154 3.58 -12.32 -12.46
CA HIS A 154 4.89 -12.94 -12.39
C HIS A 154 5.70 -12.47 -13.60
N TRP A 155 6.95 -12.05 -13.37
CA TRP A 155 7.84 -11.65 -14.45
C TRP A 155 8.38 -12.89 -15.17
N LYS A 156 7.90 -13.11 -16.40
CA LYS A 156 8.27 -14.25 -17.24
C LYS A 156 9.62 -14.04 -17.92
N GLU A 157 10.29 -15.14 -18.27
CA GLU A 157 11.63 -15.17 -18.89
C GLU A 157 11.73 -14.34 -20.18
N ASP A 158 10.67 -14.31 -20.97
CA ASP A 158 10.56 -13.71 -22.30
C ASP A 158 10.02 -12.28 -22.28
N VAL A 159 9.68 -11.75 -21.09
CA VAL A 159 9.07 -10.42 -20.95
C VAL A 159 10.15 -9.38 -20.63
N PRO A 160 10.25 -8.27 -21.38
CA PRO A 160 11.11 -7.14 -21.05
C PRO A 160 10.80 -6.52 -19.69
N LEU A 161 11.81 -5.95 -19.01
CA LEU A 161 11.60 -5.26 -17.73
C LEU A 161 10.61 -4.09 -17.87
N SER A 162 10.75 -3.26 -18.91
CA SER A 162 9.85 -2.13 -19.21
C SER A 162 8.40 -2.58 -19.32
N LYS A 163 8.16 -3.65 -20.08
CA LYS A 163 6.84 -4.26 -20.25
C LYS A 163 6.29 -4.85 -18.96
N TYR A 164 7.10 -5.57 -18.19
CA TYR A 164 6.69 -6.11 -16.89
C TYR A 164 6.24 -4.99 -15.92
N ILE A 165 6.94 -3.87 -15.90
CA ILE A 165 6.57 -2.71 -15.09
C ILE A 165 5.29 -2.06 -15.62
N GLN A 166 5.16 -1.87 -16.93
CA GLN A 166 3.94 -1.35 -17.54
C GLN A 166 2.71 -2.23 -17.19
N ASP A 167 2.83 -3.54 -17.35
CA ASP A 167 1.76 -4.50 -17.06
C ASP A 167 1.46 -4.59 -15.54
N SER A 168 2.41 -4.22 -14.68
CA SER A 168 2.21 -4.14 -13.23
C SER A 168 1.36 -2.94 -12.79
N PHE A 169 1.22 -1.92 -13.66
CA PHE A 169 0.45 -0.70 -13.40
C PHE A 169 -0.47 -0.39 -14.59
N PRO A 170 -1.53 -1.18 -14.80
CA PRO A 170 -2.47 -0.93 -15.88
C PRO A 170 -3.12 0.45 -15.69
N THR A 171 -3.19 1.20 -16.79
CA THR A 171 -3.86 2.50 -16.83
C THR A 171 -5.32 2.32 -17.15
N HIS A 172 -6.18 2.99 -16.39
CA HIS A 172 -7.61 2.99 -16.62
C HIS A 172 -8.09 4.44 -16.74
N ASN A 173 -8.82 4.75 -17.82
CA ASN A 173 -9.43 6.06 -18.00
C ASN A 173 -10.66 6.18 -17.09
N HIS A 174 -10.47 6.73 -15.89
CA HIS A 174 -11.57 6.96 -14.96
C HIS A 174 -12.12 8.39 -15.13
N ASN A 175 -13.32 8.51 -15.70
CA ASN A 175 -13.95 9.78 -16.08
C ASN A 175 -13.97 10.87 -14.99
N VAL A 176 -13.96 10.51 -13.70
CA VAL A 176 -14.00 11.47 -12.58
C VAL A 176 -12.63 11.83 -12.01
N LEU A 177 -11.63 10.94 -12.12
CA LEU A 177 -10.33 11.08 -11.41
C LEU A 177 -9.19 11.45 -12.35
N SER A 178 -9.39 11.26 -13.65
CA SER A 178 -8.45 11.67 -14.69
C SER A 178 -8.51 13.17 -14.98
N TYR A 179 -9.57 13.88 -14.58
CA TYR A 179 -9.71 15.33 -14.77
C TYR A 179 -9.66 16.07 -13.42
N ASN A 180 -8.56 16.79 -13.19
CA ASN A 180 -8.23 17.41 -11.89
C ASN A 180 -9.20 18.50 -11.41
N ASN A 181 -10.02 19.07 -12.32
CA ASN A 181 -10.76 20.31 -12.08
C ASN A 181 -12.25 20.11 -11.76
N SER A 182 -12.68 18.88 -11.45
CA SER A 182 -14.07 18.65 -11.03
C SER A 182 -14.24 18.90 -9.53
N GLU A 183 -15.24 19.70 -9.13
CA GLU A 183 -15.61 19.89 -7.72
C GLU A 183 -15.85 18.55 -6.99
N LEU A 184 -16.37 17.55 -7.73
CA LEU A 184 -16.58 16.18 -7.25
C LEU A 184 -15.28 15.51 -6.81
N PHE A 185 -14.17 15.79 -7.50
CA PHE A 185 -12.86 15.23 -7.18
C PHE A 185 -12.28 15.83 -5.90
N ALA A 186 -12.44 17.15 -5.72
CA ALA A 186 -12.03 17.83 -4.50
C ALA A 186 -12.83 17.34 -3.27
N ASP A 187 -14.15 17.18 -3.41
CA ASP A 187 -14.97 16.60 -2.35
C ASP A 187 -14.56 15.16 -2.04
N MET A 188 -14.35 14.33 -3.07
CA MET A 188 -13.89 12.95 -2.92
C MET A 188 -12.57 12.88 -2.12
N LYS A 189 -11.56 13.67 -2.50
CA LYS A 189 -10.27 13.76 -1.78
C LYS A 189 -10.48 14.14 -0.31
N SER A 190 -11.36 15.09 -0.03
CA SER A 190 -11.64 15.55 1.33
C SER A 190 -12.24 14.46 2.24
N GLN A 191 -13.01 13.54 1.65
CA GLN A 191 -13.66 12.44 2.37
C GLN A 191 -12.74 11.25 2.61
N LEU A 192 -11.78 11.00 1.70
CA LEU A 192 -10.84 9.87 1.72
C LEU A 192 -9.73 9.92 2.79
N LYS A 193 -9.78 10.90 3.71
CA LYS A 193 -8.86 11.00 4.85
C LYS A 193 -8.73 9.67 5.58
N ALA A 194 -7.50 9.25 5.88
CA ALA A 194 -7.21 8.00 6.56
C ALA A 194 -7.94 7.86 7.90
N ILE A 195 -8.18 8.99 8.58
CA ILE A 195 -9.00 9.02 9.80
C ILE A 195 -10.47 8.65 9.56
N ASN A 196 -11.05 9.08 8.45
CA ASN A 196 -12.41 8.74 8.06
C ASN A 196 -12.50 7.26 7.71
N LEU A 197 -11.55 6.74 6.93
CA LEU A 197 -11.44 5.32 6.60
C LEU A 197 -11.37 4.46 7.86
N LYS A 198 -10.45 4.80 8.79
CA LYS A 198 -10.32 4.08 10.07
C LYS A 198 -11.58 4.17 10.94
N ARG A 199 -12.22 5.34 11.00
CA ARG A 199 -13.39 5.58 11.87
C ARG A 199 -14.67 4.94 11.32
N ARG A 200 -14.98 5.15 10.04
CA ARG A 200 -16.23 4.75 9.37
C ARG A 200 -16.19 3.30 8.91
N LEU A 201 -15.07 2.85 8.33
CA LEU A 201 -14.93 1.51 7.76
C LEU A 201 -14.21 0.52 8.68
N LYS A 202 -13.68 1.00 9.81
CA LYS A 202 -12.89 0.18 10.76
C LYS A 202 -11.69 -0.49 10.08
N ILE A 203 -11.09 0.22 9.12
CA ILE A 203 -9.92 -0.25 8.38
C ILE A 203 -8.67 -0.18 9.25
N THR A 204 -7.85 -1.22 9.16
CA THR A 204 -6.48 -1.24 9.67
C THR A 204 -5.53 -0.81 8.56
N ILE A 205 -4.72 0.21 8.84
CA ILE A 205 -3.68 0.67 7.93
C ILE A 205 -2.44 -0.19 8.14
N ARG A 206 -1.88 -0.71 7.05
CA ARG A 206 -0.67 -1.53 7.05
C ARG A 206 0.39 -0.89 6.16
N ALA A 207 1.61 -0.77 6.67
CA ALA A 207 2.78 -0.40 5.87
C ALA A 207 3.06 -1.47 4.82
N THR A 208 3.32 -1.07 3.58
CA THR A 208 3.89 -1.96 2.56
C THR A 208 5.14 -1.33 1.94
N SER A 209 6.11 -2.18 1.62
CA SER A 209 7.27 -1.81 0.81
C SER A 209 7.06 -2.08 -0.68
N ASP A 210 6.04 -2.85 -1.07
CA ASP A 210 5.74 -3.08 -2.48
C ASP A 210 4.89 -1.92 -3.02
N ILE A 211 5.45 -1.15 -3.95
CA ILE A 211 4.77 0.03 -4.51
C ILE A 211 3.46 -0.35 -5.22
N ARG A 212 3.35 -1.56 -5.77
CA ARG A 212 2.13 -2.09 -6.40
C ARG A 212 0.98 -2.25 -5.42
N ASN A 213 1.25 -2.30 -4.13
CA ASN A 213 0.24 -2.51 -3.09
C ASN A 213 -0.27 -1.19 -2.48
N HIS A 214 0.20 -0.04 -2.96
CA HIS A 214 -0.27 1.25 -2.46
C HIS A 214 -1.78 1.44 -2.71
N LEU A 215 -2.56 1.74 -1.66
CA LEU A 215 -4.04 1.84 -1.68
C LEU A 215 -4.76 0.53 -1.99
N LEU A 216 -4.09 -0.61 -1.88
CA LEU A 216 -4.74 -1.90 -2.04
C LEU A 216 -5.60 -2.19 -0.81
N PHE A 217 -6.91 -2.33 -1.01
CA PHE A 217 -7.87 -2.58 0.04
C PHE A 217 -8.33 -4.04 0.08
N ASP A 218 -7.89 -4.77 1.11
CA ASP A 218 -8.41 -6.10 1.44
C ASP A 218 -9.72 -5.95 2.22
N ARG A 219 -10.84 -6.13 1.50
CA ARG A 219 -12.19 -6.05 2.07
C ARG A 219 -12.45 -7.09 3.16
N ARG A 220 -11.90 -8.31 3.02
CA ARG A 220 -12.19 -9.44 3.94
C ARG A 220 -11.58 -9.17 5.30
N ASN A 221 -10.34 -8.71 5.31
CA ASN A 221 -9.60 -8.45 6.54
C ASN A 221 -9.66 -6.98 6.99
N ARG A 222 -10.26 -6.11 6.17
CA ARG A 222 -10.34 -4.65 6.37
C ARG A 222 -8.95 -4.02 6.51
N ILE A 223 -8.03 -4.44 5.65
CA ILE A 223 -6.66 -3.92 5.64
C ILE A 223 -6.48 -3.04 4.43
N LEU A 224 -6.00 -1.82 4.65
CA LEU A 224 -5.53 -0.94 3.59
C LEU A 224 -4.01 -0.92 3.63
N GLU A 225 -3.38 -1.40 2.55
CA GLU A 225 -1.94 -1.33 2.40
C GLU A 225 -1.53 0.04 1.86
N ILE A 226 -0.57 0.66 2.55
CA ILE A 226 -0.08 2.00 2.23
C ILE A 226 1.43 1.92 2.06
N TYR A 227 1.87 2.12 0.83
CA TYR A 227 3.28 2.37 0.54
C TYR A 227 3.67 3.70 1.18
N HIS A 228 4.76 3.72 1.95
CA HIS A 228 5.08 4.85 2.82
C HIS A 228 6.49 5.44 2.64
N TYR A 229 7.34 4.89 1.78
CA TYR A 229 8.72 5.33 1.61
C TYR A 229 8.78 6.62 0.78
N THR A 230 8.37 7.75 1.35
CA THR A 230 8.32 9.04 0.64
C THR A 230 9.69 9.57 0.31
N SER A 231 10.69 9.29 1.14
CA SER A 231 12.09 9.67 0.87
C SER A 231 12.58 9.05 -0.44
N PHE A 232 12.29 7.76 -0.66
CA PHE A 232 12.55 7.05 -1.91
C PHE A 232 11.82 7.68 -3.10
N LEU A 233 10.52 7.98 -2.97
CA LEU A 233 9.74 8.60 -4.05
C LEU A 233 10.29 9.98 -4.44
N LYS A 234 10.66 10.79 -3.46
CA LYS A 234 11.24 12.12 -3.70
C LYS A 234 12.56 12.04 -4.43
N GLU A 235 13.47 11.14 -4.05
CA GLU A 235 14.72 10.94 -4.79
C GLU A 235 14.45 10.45 -6.22
N GLN A 236 13.49 9.52 -6.42
CA GLN A 236 13.10 9.08 -7.76
C GLN A 236 12.59 10.24 -8.63
N LEU A 237 11.81 11.16 -8.06
CA LEU A 237 11.33 12.35 -8.74
C LEU A 237 12.42 13.39 -9.02
N ARG A 238 13.43 13.51 -8.16
CA ARG A 238 14.58 14.41 -8.39
C ARG A 238 15.39 13.98 -9.60
N VAL A 239 15.66 12.69 -9.73
CA VAL A 239 16.45 12.14 -10.84
C VAL A 239 15.72 12.23 -12.16
N THR A 240 14.43 11.91 -12.14
CA THR A 240 13.56 12.05 -13.31
C THR A 240 13.13 13.50 -13.53
N ARG A 241 13.66 14.49 -12.82
CA ARG A 241 13.33 15.89 -13.10
C ARG A 241 13.99 16.35 -14.39
N ASP A 242 15.29 16.09 -14.50
CA ASP A 242 16.12 16.59 -15.59
C ASP A 242 16.42 15.49 -16.63
N VAL A 243 16.45 14.23 -16.21
CA VAL A 243 16.60 13.05 -17.07
C VAL A 243 15.22 12.56 -17.52
N GLY A 244 15.12 11.99 -18.71
CA GLY A 244 13.89 11.37 -19.24
C GLY A 244 13.32 10.27 -18.33
N ASP A 245 12.25 9.62 -18.78
CA ASP A 245 11.54 8.64 -17.97
C ASP A 245 12.48 7.50 -17.51
N CYS A 246 12.42 7.19 -16.21
CA CYS A 246 13.05 6.00 -15.64
C CYS A 246 12.16 4.77 -15.86
N VAL A 247 12.69 3.60 -15.50
CA VAL A 247 11.94 2.32 -15.54
C VAL A 247 10.58 2.40 -14.82
N LEU A 248 10.49 3.19 -13.74
CA LEU A 248 9.22 3.48 -13.05
C LEU A 248 8.58 4.76 -13.63
N PRO A 249 7.31 4.73 -14.08
CA PRO A 249 6.64 5.91 -14.63
C PRO A 249 6.59 7.07 -13.63
N ARG A 250 7.06 8.25 -14.04
CA ARG A 250 7.08 9.45 -13.19
C ARG A 250 5.68 9.81 -12.66
N GLN A 251 4.67 9.70 -13.52
CA GLN A 251 3.28 9.98 -13.18
C GLN A 251 2.76 9.09 -12.03
N LEU A 252 3.12 7.80 -12.00
CA LEU A 252 2.76 6.89 -10.90
C LEU A 252 3.37 7.35 -9.57
N VAL A 253 4.65 7.76 -9.59
CA VAL A 253 5.37 8.24 -8.40
C VAL A 253 4.73 9.52 -7.86
N LEU A 254 4.33 10.44 -8.74
CA LEU A 254 3.60 11.65 -8.38
C LEU A 254 2.24 11.33 -7.76
N GLU A 255 1.48 10.40 -8.32
CA GLU A 255 0.17 9.99 -7.79
C GLU A 255 0.27 9.38 -6.40
N ILE A 256 1.28 8.54 -6.15
CA ILE A 256 1.50 7.95 -4.82
C ILE A 256 1.90 9.01 -3.80
N LEU A 257 2.77 9.95 -4.19
CA LEU A 257 3.15 11.03 -3.28
C LEU A 257 1.97 11.97 -3.00
N ASP A 258 1.18 12.32 -4.02
CA ASP A 258 -0.02 13.15 -3.89
C ASP A 258 -1.07 12.46 -3.03
N SER A 259 -1.30 11.16 -3.20
CA SER A 259 -2.31 10.41 -2.46
C SER A 259 -1.99 10.34 -0.95
N LEU A 260 -0.71 10.24 -0.59
CA LEU A 260 -0.26 10.22 0.79
C LEU A 260 -0.50 11.58 1.46
N GLN A 261 -0.10 12.66 0.79
CA GLN A 261 -0.03 13.99 1.40
C GLN A 261 -1.32 14.80 1.23
N GLY A 262 -2.12 14.52 0.20
CA GLY A 262 -3.38 15.17 -0.10
C GLY A 262 -4.57 14.45 0.55
N PRO A 263 -5.11 13.38 -0.05
CA PRO A 263 -6.31 12.72 0.42
C PRO A 263 -6.10 11.93 1.71
N LEU A 264 -5.02 11.15 1.88
CA LEU A 264 -4.88 10.26 3.05
C LEU A 264 -4.46 10.99 4.33
N PHE A 265 -3.38 11.77 4.29
CA PHE A 265 -2.78 12.41 5.46
C PHE A 265 -2.53 13.92 5.26
N PRO A 266 -3.59 14.72 5.05
CA PRO A 266 -3.44 16.17 4.91
C PRO A 266 -2.84 16.76 6.18
N LEU A 267 -1.65 17.38 6.04
CA LEU A 267 -0.90 17.93 7.17
C LEU A 267 -1.58 19.18 7.79
N SER A 268 -2.50 19.81 7.04
CA SER A 268 -3.36 20.89 7.52
C SER A 268 -4.37 20.42 8.59
N ASP A 269 -4.70 19.13 8.64
CA ASP A 269 -5.57 18.54 9.65
C ASP A 269 -4.76 17.95 10.82
N ALA A 270 -4.92 18.54 12.01
CA ALA A 270 -4.25 18.10 13.23
C ALA A 270 -4.54 16.62 13.58
N LYS A 271 -5.74 16.12 13.28
CA LYS A 271 -6.09 14.72 13.58
C LYS A 271 -5.39 13.75 12.64
N SER A 272 -5.32 14.10 11.35
CA SER A 272 -4.55 13.35 10.35
C SER A 272 -3.05 13.34 10.69
N LYS A 273 -2.49 14.48 11.10
CA LYS A 273 -1.10 14.57 11.59
C LYS A 273 -0.84 13.71 12.84
N LYS A 274 -1.78 13.67 13.79
CA LYS A 274 -1.69 12.79 14.98
C LYS A 274 -1.73 11.31 14.60
N LEU A 275 -2.61 10.93 13.67
CA LEU A 275 -2.66 9.55 13.15
C LEU A 275 -1.34 9.18 12.46
N LEU A 276 -0.83 10.05 11.60
CA LEU A 276 0.42 9.85 10.87
C LEU A 276 1.62 9.65 11.82
N ARG A 277 1.76 10.51 12.84
CA ARG A 277 2.77 10.34 13.90
C ARG A 277 2.64 8.99 14.61
N SER A 278 1.41 8.56 14.90
CA SER A 278 1.19 7.24 15.49
C SER A 278 1.59 6.11 14.55
N LEU A 279 1.43 6.23 13.23
CA LEU A 279 1.85 5.23 12.25
C LEU A 279 3.38 5.18 12.13
N ILE A 280 4.07 6.33 12.23
CA ILE A 280 5.53 6.39 12.26
C ILE A 280 6.07 5.66 13.49
N THR A 281 5.54 5.95 14.68
CA THR A 281 6.01 5.34 15.93
C THR A 281 5.61 3.87 16.07
N LYS A 282 4.39 3.48 15.68
CA LYS A 282 3.86 2.13 15.94
C LYS A 282 3.96 1.17 14.77
N CYS A 283 4.05 1.67 13.54
CA CYS A 283 4.00 0.87 12.32
C CYS A 283 5.21 1.12 11.41
N ASN A 284 6.26 1.76 11.91
CA ASN A 284 7.53 2.01 11.20
C ASN A 284 7.37 2.72 9.85
N PHE A 285 6.37 3.59 9.71
CA PHE A 285 6.27 4.45 8.54
C PHE A 285 7.55 5.30 8.40
N ASP A 286 7.84 5.70 7.16
CA ASP A 286 8.94 6.60 6.87
C ASP A 286 8.68 7.95 7.55
N PRO A 287 9.55 8.44 8.45
CA PRO A 287 9.38 9.75 9.06
C PRO A 287 9.29 10.90 8.06
N ASP A 288 9.91 10.73 6.87
CA ASP A 288 9.93 11.73 5.82
C ASP A 288 8.52 12.09 5.27
N ILE A 289 7.52 11.25 5.52
CA ILE A 289 6.14 11.50 5.10
C ILE A 289 5.55 12.79 5.68
N ILE A 290 6.11 13.29 6.78
CA ILE A 290 5.73 14.57 7.40
C ILE A 290 6.35 15.77 6.65
N ASN A 291 7.46 15.57 5.94
CA ASN A 291 8.16 16.61 5.22
C ASN A 291 7.49 16.83 3.86
N PHE A 292 6.69 17.89 3.75
CA PHE A 292 6.07 18.25 2.48
C PHE A 292 7.07 19.02 1.61
N GLU A 293 7.69 18.32 0.66
CA GLU A 293 8.68 18.89 -0.27
C GLU A 293 8.21 18.79 -1.72
N PHE A 294 6.90 18.86 -1.95
CA PHE A 294 6.30 18.61 -3.26
C PHE A 294 6.79 19.61 -4.33
N SER A 295 6.99 20.89 -3.96
CA SER A 295 7.51 21.91 -4.88
C SER A 295 8.94 21.66 -5.34
N SER A 296 9.78 21.01 -4.52
CA SER A 296 11.19 20.76 -4.85
C SER A 296 11.40 19.63 -5.86
N VAL A 297 10.40 18.78 -6.04
CA VAL A 297 10.50 17.53 -6.83
C VAL A 297 9.66 17.56 -8.12
N ARG A 298 8.75 18.53 -8.27
CA ARG A 298 7.89 18.71 -9.45
C ARG A 298 8.62 19.42 -10.60
N ARG A 299 8.21 19.11 -11.82
CA ARG A 299 8.45 19.92 -13.03
C ARG A 299 7.37 21.00 -13.14
N VAL A 300 7.64 22.03 -13.94
CA VAL A 300 6.64 23.04 -14.32
C VAL A 300 5.47 22.35 -15.02
N GLY A 301 4.24 22.62 -14.61
CA GLY A 301 3.02 21.98 -15.15
C GLY A 301 2.56 20.72 -14.39
N GLU A 302 3.30 20.28 -13.37
CA GLU A 302 2.90 19.16 -12.49
C GLU A 302 2.20 19.65 -11.20
N GLU A 303 1.71 20.90 -11.15
CA GLU A 303 1.06 21.43 -9.94
C GLU A 303 -0.21 20.66 -9.60
N SER A 304 -0.88 20.16 -10.63
CA SER A 304 -2.05 19.29 -10.58
C SER A 304 -1.65 17.89 -10.98
N VAL A 305 -1.73 16.92 -10.05
CA VAL A 305 -1.48 15.50 -10.36
C VAL A 305 -2.81 14.83 -10.74
N PRO A 306 -3.06 14.52 -12.03
CA PRO A 306 -4.20 13.69 -12.41
C PRO A 306 -4.00 12.26 -11.91
N TYR A 307 -5.07 11.51 -11.69
CA TYR A 307 -4.95 10.11 -11.29
C TYR A 307 -5.27 9.20 -12.47
N VAL A 308 -4.25 8.48 -12.94
CA VAL A 308 -4.30 7.54 -14.07
C VAL A 308 -4.07 6.11 -13.58
N TYR A 309 -3.19 5.93 -12.58
CA TYR A 309 -2.84 4.61 -12.05
C TYR A 309 -3.61 4.25 -10.78
N LEU A 310 -3.83 5.21 -9.87
CA LEU A 310 -4.49 4.96 -8.59
C LEU A 310 -5.99 5.32 -8.60
N ALA A 311 -6.52 5.78 -9.74
CA ALA A 311 -7.91 6.20 -9.87
C ALA A 311 -8.89 5.14 -9.36
N ASP A 312 -8.85 3.93 -9.92
CA ASP A 312 -9.80 2.86 -9.55
C ASP A 312 -9.70 2.46 -8.07
N ARG A 313 -8.50 2.53 -7.48
CA ARG A 313 -8.29 2.23 -6.06
C ARG A 313 -8.91 3.30 -5.17
N LEU A 314 -8.73 4.57 -5.52
CA LEU A 314 -9.37 5.69 -4.82
C LEU A 314 -10.89 5.67 -4.98
N ALA A 315 -11.39 5.41 -6.19
CA ALA A 315 -12.82 5.26 -6.47
C ALA A 315 -13.42 4.11 -5.66
N THR A 316 -12.74 2.96 -5.61
CA THR A 316 -13.16 1.81 -4.80
C THR A 316 -13.23 2.13 -3.31
N LEU A 317 -12.22 2.84 -2.79
CA LEU A 317 -12.22 3.28 -1.39
C LEU A 317 -13.32 4.28 -1.09
N TYR A 318 -13.62 5.17 -2.04
CA TYR A 318 -14.67 6.17 -1.90
C TYR A 318 -16.05 5.51 -1.94
N ASP A 319 -16.29 4.60 -2.88
CA ASP A 319 -17.55 3.84 -2.95
C ASP A 319 -17.76 3.02 -1.67
N GLU A 320 -16.72 2.34 -1.17
CA GLU A 320 -16.82 1.63 0.12
C GLU A 320 -17.12 2.60 1.28
N LEU A 321 -16.62 3.84 1.23
CA LEU A 321 -16.92 4.86 2.24
C LEU A 321 -18.38 5.31 2.21
N GLN A 322 -18.96 5.46 1.02
CA GLN A 322 -20.36 5.86 0.84
C GLN A 322 -21.32 4.71 1.12
N ASN A 323 -21.03 3.53 0.57
CA ASN A 323 -21.84 2.33 0.59
C ASN A 323 -21.08 1.18 1.28
N PRO A 324 -20.84 1.25 2.60
CA PRO A 324 -20.07 0.22 3.30
C PRO A 324 -20.77 -1.13 3.16
N GLN A 325 -20.06 -2.13 2.63
CA GLN A 325 -20.65 -3.44 2.45
C GLN A 325 -21.02 -4.09 3.79
N PRO A 326 -22.04 -4.98 3.81
CA PRO A 326 -22.54 -5.60 5.03
C PRO A 326 -21.43 -6.32 5.78
N ARG A 327 -21.27 -5.95 7.05
CA ARG A 327 -20.12 -6.24 7.90
C ARG A 327 -20.12 -7.66 8.47
N SER A 328 -21.25 -8.38 8.37
CA SER A 328 -21.46 -9.67 9.02
C SER A 328 -22.13 -10.68 8.09
N ARG A 329 -21.81 -11.97 8.24
CA ARG A 329 -22.54 -13.07 7.57
C ARG A 329 -24.04 -12.97 7.82
N PHE A 330 -24.44 -12.52 9.02
CA PHE A 330 -25.84 -12.23 9.35
C PHE A 330 -26.42 -11.07 8.55
N GLN A 331 -25.65 -10.00 8.34
CA GLN A 331 -26.08 -8.85 7.55
C GLN A 331 -26.19 -9.20 6.05
N ARG A 332 -25.31 -10.08 5.53
CA ARG A 332 -25.43 -10.65 4.17
C ARG A 332 -26.62 -11.61 4.05
N LEU A 333 -26.91 -12.39 5.09
CA LEU A 333 -28.10 -13.25 5.16
C LEU A 333 -29.39 -12.42 5.23
N ILE A 334 -29.40 -11.33 6.00
CA ILE A 334 -30.53 -10.39 6.09
C ILE A 334 -30.74 -9.70 4.74
N GLN A 335 -29.68 -9.22 4.10
CA GLN A 335 -29.79 -8.53 2.81
C GLN A 335 -30.17 -9.46 1.65
N ARG A 336 -29.68 -10.71 1.64
CA ARG A 336 -30.15 -11.75 0.67
C ARG A 336 -31.63 -12.10 0.87
N LYS A 337 -32.21 -11.85 2.05
CA LYS A 337 -33.60 -12.18 2.38
C LYS A 337 -34.54 -10.97 2.30
N SER A 338 -34.03 -9.75 2.08
CA SER A 338 -34.80 -8.50 2.25
C SER A 338 -35.02 -7.70 0.97
N SER A 339 -35.51 -8.33 -0.10
CA SER A 339 -36.22 -7.58 -1.14
C SER A 339 -37.72 -7.90 -1.01
N THR A 340 -38.54 -6.88 -0.85
CA THR A 340 -40.03 -6.90 -0.89
C THR A 340 -40.86 -7.62 0.19
N ARG A 341 -40.44 -8.74 0.80
CA ARG A 341 -41.34 -9.50 1.73
C ARG A 341 -41.41 -9.03 3.19
N HIS A 342 -40.53 -8.12 3.63
CA HIS A 342 -40.41 -7.78 5.06
C HIS A 342 -41.41 -6.71 5.55
N MET A 343 -41.89 -5.82 4.69
CA MET A 343 -42.99 -4.92 5.05
C MET A 343 -44.29 -5.70 5.33
N MET A 344 -44.48 -6.83 4.63
CA MET A 344 -45.58 -7.76 4.85
C MET A 344 -45.39 -8.63 6.11
N MET A 345 -44.15 -9.00 6.47
CA MET A 345 -43.89 -9.76 7.70
C MET A 345 -43.96 -8.90 8.97
N ALA A 346 -43.52 -7.64 8.91
CA ALA A 346 -43.64 -6.71 10.04
C ALA A 346 -45.11 -6.40 10.36
N THR A 347 -45.95 -6.26 9.33
CA THR A 347 -47.41 -6.12 9.49
C THR A 347 -48.05 -7.40 10.03
N LEU A 348 -47.63 -8.58 9.57
CA LEU A 348 -48.11 -9.87 10.09
C LEU A 348 -47.79 -10.04 11.59
N ILE A 349 -46.56 -9.73 12.01
CA ILE A 349 -46.15 -9.81 13.42
C ILE A 349 -46.96 -8.82 14.26
N GLY A 350 -47.16 -7.58 13.77
CA GLY A 350 -48.00 -6.58 14.42
C GLY A 350 -49.44 -7.07 14.63
N VAL A 351 -50.03 -7.73 13.63
CA VAL A 351 -51.38 -8.31 13.72
C VAL A 351 -51.44 -9.45 14.74
N VAL A 352 -50.43 -10.33 14.76
CA VAL A 352 -50.37 -11.42 15.76
C VAL A 352 -50.28 -10.85 17.18
N PHE A 353 -49.45 -9.83 17.40
CA PHE A 353 -49.38 -9.14 18.70
C PHE A 353 -50.71 -8.48 19.08
N ALA A 354 -51.42 -7.85 18.12
CA ALA A 354 -52.72 -7.26 18.37
C ALA A 354 -53.77 -8.31 18.78
N ILE A 355 -53.78 -9.49 18.13
CA ILE A 355 -54.68 -10.60 18.47
C ILE A 355 -54.36 -11.14 19.87
N LEU A 356 -53.08 -11.36 20.19
CA LEU A 356 -52.68 -11.83 21.51
C LEU A 356 -53.06 -10.84 22.61
N LEU A 357 -52.80 -9.55 22.41
CA LEU A 357 -53.21 -8.50 23.35
C LEU A 357 -54.73 -8.42 23.49
N GLY A 358 -55.48 -8.59 22.40
CA GLY A 358 -56.94 -8.67 22.43
C GLY A 358 -57.46 -9.85 23.26
N MET A 359 -56.85 -11.04 23.13
CA MET A 359 -57.22 -12.20 23.94
C MET A 359 -56.90 -12.01 25.43
N VAL A 360 -55.74 -11.42 25.75
CA VAL A 360 -55.39 -11.10 27.13
C VAL A 360 -56.37 -10.07 27.72
N SER A 361 -56.76 -9.05 26.96
CA SER A 361 -57.75 -8.07 27.39
C SER A 361 -59.11 -8.71 27.69
N LEU A 362 -59.58 -9.61 26.83
CA LEU A 362 -60.83 -10.36 27.04
C LEU A 362 -60.77 -11.23 28.32
N GLY A 363 -59.63 -11.85 28.58
CA GLY A 363 -59.39 -12.61 29.80
C GLY A 363 -59.49 -11.74 31.05
N VAL A 364 -58.85 -10.57 31.04
CA VAL A 364 -58.93 -9.60 32.15
C VAL A 364 -60.35 -9.10 32.37
N SER A 365 -61.08 -8.74 31.30
CA SER A 365 -62.48 -8.30 31.42
C SER A 365 -63.40 -9.39 31.96
N SER A 366 -63.20 -10.64 31.54
CA SER A 366 -63.98 -11.78 32.04
C SER A 366 -63.72 -12.01 33.52
N TYR A 367 -62.46 -11.93 33.95
CA TYR A 367 -62.07 -12.04 35.36
C TYR A 367 -62.64 -10.90 36.21
N GLN A 368 -62.55 -9.66 35.73
CA GLN A 368 -63.15 -8.50 36.40
C GLN A 368 -64.66 -8.64 36.55
N THR A 369 -65.36 -9.09 35.49
CA THR A 369 -66.81 -9.34 35.53
C THR A 369 -67.16 -10.41 36.56
N TRP A 370 -66.35 -11.47 36.67
CA TRP A 370 -66.54 -12.51 37.68
C TRP A 370 -66.34 -11.98 39.10
N ILE A 371 -65.30 -11.18 39.35
CA ILE A 371 -65.08 -10.53 40.65
C ILE A 371 -66.25 -9.60 41.00
N SER A 372 -66.73 -8.79 40.06
CA SER A 372 -67.90 -7.92 40.28
C SER A 372 -69.16 -8.73 40.57
N TYR A 373 -69.37 -9.87 39.90
CA TYR A 373 -70.47 -10.78 40.19
C TYR A 373 -70.37 -11.39 41.59
N GLN A 374 -69.17 -11.81 42.01
CA GLN A 374 -68.94 -12.32 43.37
C GLN A 374 -69.16 -11.24 44.42
N ALA A 375 -68.70 -10.02 44.18
CA ALA A 375 -68.92 -8.87 45.07
C ALA A 375 -70.42 -8.50 45.21
N TRP A 376 -71.20 -8.64 44.13
CA TRP A 376 -72.65 -8.46 44.19
C TRP A 376 -73.36 -9.59 44.95
N LYS A 377 -72.91 -10.84 44.77
CA LYS A 377 -73.53 -12.01 45.41
C LYS A 377 -73.17 -12.16 46.89
N HIS A 378 -72.00 -11.66 47.29
CA HIS A 378 -71.50 -11.67 48.66
C HIS A 378 -71.07 -10.25 49.07
N PRO A 379 -72.01 -9.32 49.27
CA PRO A 379 -71.67 -7.98 49.73
C PRO A 379 -71.07 -8.07 51.14
N VAL A 380 -69.88 -7.51 51.31
CA VAL A 380 -69.25 -7.40 52.62
C VAL A 380 -69.95 -6.26 53.35
N GLU A 381 -70.58 -6.53 54.49
CA GLU A 381 -71.20 -5.49 55.31
C GLU A 381 -70.11 -4.52 55.80
N PRO A 382 -70.29 -3.21 55.62
CA PRO A 382 -69.35 -2.23 56.16
C PRO A 382 -69.46 -2.23 57.70
N HIS A 383 -68.34 -2.44 58.38
CA HIS A 383 -68.20 -2.19 59.82
C HIS A 383 -68.11 -0.70 60.13
#